data_AF-A0A395IRY8-F1
#
_entry.id   AF-A0A395IRY8-F1
#
_cell.length_a   1.000
_cell.length_b   1.000
_cell.length_c   1.000
_cell.angle_alpha   90.00
_cell.angle_beta   90.00
_cell.angle_gamma   90.00
#
_symmetry.space_group_name_H-M   'P 1'
#
loop_
_entity.id
_entity.type
_entity.pdbx_description
1 polymer ?
#
loop_
_entity_poly.entity_id
_entity_poly.type
_entity_poly.pdbx_seq_one_letter_code
_entity_poly.pdbx_strand_id
1 'polypeptide(L)'
;MRWGAVNKNRFRARKARDDPSLAKAERKLPSINVSSELTIRPVTATGSEQPALRWLGVWINRKLSFKRHVTERTTKAMKLARHIKGLAGVKFGPPAASLRKAVVTCVQSSALYGSEVWYGGRLKPSSAGGYNRNQLVSTRLGPLIEEVDRAIMF
;
A
#
# COMPACT_ATOMS: atom_id res chain seq x y z
N MET A 1 -7.45 -2.77 -14.71
CA MET A 1 -7.90 -1.44 -14.21
C MET A 1 -9.02 -1.51 -13.16
N ARG A 2 -9.79 -2.60 -13.08
CA ARG A 2 -11.01 -2.69 -12.24
C ARG A 2 -10.82 -2.41 -10.73
N TRP A 3 -9.80 -2.97 -10.08
CA TRP A 3 -9.60 -2.80 -8.63
C TRP A 3 -9.31 -1.35 -8.20
N GLY A 4 -8.38 -0.68 -8.89
CA GLY A 4 -8.07 0.73 -8.61
C GLY A 4 -9.26 1.65 -8.87
N ALA A 5 -10.06 1.40 -9.91
CA ALA A 5 -11.27 2.16 -10.19
C ALA A 5 -12.34 1.96 -9.11
N VAL A 6 -12.57 0.73 -8.66
CA VAL A 6 -13.52 0.39 -7.58
C VAL A 6 -13.15 1.09 -6.27
N ASN A 7 -11.85 1.17 -5.96
CA ASN A 7 -11.34 1.79 -4.74
C ASN A 7 -11.02 3.28 -4.89
N LYS A 8 -11.38 3.92 -6.02
CA LYS A 8 -11.08 5.33 -6.34
C LYS A 8 -9.59 5.68 -6.29
N ASN A 9 -8.72 4.68 -6.40
CA ASN A 9 -7.27 4.85 -6.49
C ASN A 9 -6.91 5.20 -7.94
N ARG A 10 -6.82 6.50 -8.24
CA ARG A 10 -6.35 6.99 -9.55
C ARG A 10 -4.82 6.96 -9.59
N PHE A 11 -4.28 5.97 -10.28
CA PHE A 11 -2.86 5.89 -10.59
C PHE A 11 -2.47 6.98 -11.60
N ARG A 12 -1.47 7.81 -11.28
CA ARG A 12 -0.75 8.65 -12.25
C ARG A 12 0.45 7.87 -12.76
N ALA A 13 0.37 7.37 -14.00
CA ALA A 13 1.34 6.44 -14.56
C ALA A 13 2.80 6.94 -14.72
N ARG A 14 3.06 8.22 -14.43
CA ARG A 14 4.27 8.92 -14.87
C ARG A 14 5.32 9.22 -13.78
N LYS A 15 5.10 8.90 -12.50
CA LYS A 15 5.95 9.47 -11.43
C LYS A 15 6.88 8.50 -10.68
N ALA A 16 6.75 7.19 -10.85
CA ALA A 16 7.47 6.22 -10.00
C ALA A 16 8.65 5.50 -10.67
N ARG A 17 8.92 5.70 -11.98
CA ARG A 17 9.92 4.90 -12.72
C ARG A 17 11.19 5.65 -13.11
N ASP A 18 11.25 6.96 -12.94
CA ASP A 18 12.27 7.78 -13.62
C ASP A 18 13.37 8.31 -12.68
N ASP A 19 13.58 7.70 -11.51
CA ASP A 19 14.70 8.08 -10.65
C ASP A 19 15.76 6.95 -10.54
N PRO A 20 16.80 6.97 -11.41
CA PRO A 20 17.89 5.98 -11.44
C PRO A 20 18.69 5.90 -10.13
N SER A 21 18.60 6.93 -9.27
CA SER A 21 19.33 7.01 -7.99
C SER A 21 18.89 5.95 -6.98
N LEU A 22 17.62 5.52 -7.02
CA LEU A 22 17.05 4.50 -6.12
C LEU A 22 17.45 3.06 -6.47
N ALA A 23 17.83 2.81 -7.73
CA ALA A 23 18.11 1.46 -8.23
C ALA A 23 19.57 1.01 -7.99
N LYS A 24 20.52 1.96 -7.83
CA LYS A 24 21.97 1.65 -7.83
C LYS A 24 22.66 1.67 -6.45
N ALA A 25 21.98 2.06 -5.37
CA ALA A 25 22.65 2.20 -4.07
C ALA A 25 22.89 0.85 -3.34
N GLU A 26 24.03 0.79 -2.64
CA GLU A 26 24.67 -0.34 -1.93
C GLU A 26 23.78 -1.09 -0.90
N ARG A 27 24.38 -2.03 -0.14
CA ARG A 27 23.76 -2.93 0.85
C ARG A 27 22.84 -2.28 1.91
N LYS A 28 22.76 -0.95 2.01
CA LYS A 28 21.93 -0.20 2.97
C LYS A 28 20.80 0.56 2.24
N LEU A 29 19.64 0.77 2.89
CA LEU A 29 18.63 1.68 2.32
C LEU A 29 19.21 3.10 2.26
N PRO A 30 19.15 3.79 1.11
CA PRO A 30 19.63 5.16 1.02
C PRO A 30 18.71 6.11 1.78
N SER A 31 19.29 7.12 2.45
CA SER A 31 18.55 8.28 2.95
C SER A 31 18.08 9.12 1.77
N ILE A 32 16.83 9.59 1.80
CA ILE A 32 16.28 10.44 0.74
C ILE A 32 16.44 11.90 1.16
N ASN A 33 17.22 12.66 0.38
CA ASN A 33 17.30 14.11 0.52
C ASN A 33 16.14 14.76 -0.24
N VAL A 34 15.26 15.44 0.49
CA VAL A 34 14.07 16.12 -0.07
C VAL A 34 14.34 17.61 -0.28
N SER A 35 15.12 18.23 0.60
CA SER A 35 15.64 19.61 0.50
C SER A 35 17.01 19.67 1.18
N SER A 36 17.73 20.79 1.02
CA SER A 36 18.97 21.11 1.73
C SER A 36 18.85 20.94 3.25
N GLU A 37 17.65 21.18 3.81
CA GLU A 37 17.39 21.06 5.25
C GLU A 37 16.67 19.75 5.67
N LEU A 38 16.20 18.92 4.73
CA LEU A 38 15.37 17.75 5.05
C LEU A 38 15.91 16.46 4.41
N THR A 39 16.61 15.68 5.24
CA THR A 39 17.04 14.32 4.92
C THR A 39 16.20 13.30 5.67
N ILE A 40 15.48 12.46 4.94
CA ILE A 40 14.72 11.35 5.52
C ILE A 40 15.66 10.16 5.68
N ARG A 41 15.92 9.80 6.94
CA ARG A 41 16.77 8.66 7.27
C ARG A 41 15.94 7.37 7.28
N PRO A 42 16.47 6.26 6.74
CA PRO A 42 15.79 4.97 6.81
C PRO A 42 15.61 4.56 8.27
N VAL A 43 14.46 3.97 8.58
CA VAL A 43 14.25 3.34 9.87
C VAL A 43 14.92 1.97 9.78
N THR A 44 16.12 1.88 10.34
CA THR A 44 16.81 0.61 10.52
C THR A 44 16.08 -0.12 11.63
N ALA A 45 15.35 -1.18 11.29
CA ALA A 45 14.73 -1.99 12.31
C ALA A 45 15.83 -2.71 13.11
N THR A 46 15.80 -2.55 14.43
CA THR A 46 16.64 -3.31 15.36
C THR A 46 16.17 -4.78 15.33
N GLY A 47 16.91 -5.68 14.69
CA GLY A 47 16.60 -7.12 14.63
C GLY A 47 16.51 -7.73 13.22
N SER A 48 15.63 -8.72 13.04
CA SER A 48 15.42 -9.49 11.78
C SER A 48 14.53 -8.79 10.73
N GLU A 49 14.03 -7.60 11.05
CA GLU A 49 13.18 -6.82 10.15
C GLU A 49 14.01 -6.14 9.06
N GLN A 50 13.50 -6.17 7.82
CA GLN A 50 14.16 -5.49 6.71
C GLN A 50 14.15 -3.96 6.93
N PRO A 51 15.27 -3.27 6.69
CA PRO A 51 15.33 -1.83 6.81
C PRO A 51 14.31 -1.19 5.84
N ALA A 52 13.59 -0.18 6.33
CA ALA A 52 12.49 0.45 5.59
C ALA A 52 12.46 1.95 5.85
N LEU A 53 12.20 2.74 4.81
CA LEU A 53 11.99 4.17 4.93
C LEU A 53 10.52 4.43 5.22
N ARG A 54 10.21 5.31 6.19
CA ARG A 54 8.85 5.78 6.40
C ARG A 54 8.71 7.20 5.86
N TRP A 55 7.96 7.36 4.78
CA TRP A 55 7.70 8.67 4.18
C TRP A 55 6.20 8.93 4.11
N LEU A 56 5.75 10.06 4.66
CA LEU A 56 4.33 10.41 4.77
C LEU A 56 3.48 9.26 5.36
N GLY A 57 4.03 8.49 6.29
CA GLY A 57 3.34 7.33 6.87
C GLY A 57 3.23 6.08 5.98
N VAL A 58 3.87 6.06 4.80
CA VAL A 58 4.01 4.88 3.93
C VAL A 58 5.36 4.24 4.15
N TRP A 59 5.39 2.90 4.29
CA TRP A 59 6.63 2.15 4.39
C TRP A 59 7.16 1.77 3.01
N ILE A 60 8.37 2.27 2.71
CA ILE A 60 9.07 2.10 1.45
C ILE A 60 10.31 1.25 1.71
N ASN A 61 10.28 0.02 1.22
CA ASN A 61 11.41 -0.90 1.29
C ASN A 61 12.30 -0.73 0.05
N ARG A 62 13.60 -1.09 0.14
CA ARG A 62 14.53 -1.05 -1.02
C ARG A 62 13.98 -1.76 -2.26
N LYS A 63 13.36 -2.93 -2.07
CA LYS A 63 12.79 -3.74 -3.17
C LYS A 63 11.44 -3.23 -3.67
N LEU A 64 10.93 -2.12 -3.12
CA LEU A 64 9.58 -1.59 -3.38
C LEU A 64 8.50 -2.69 -3.29
N SER A 65 8.65 -3.58 -2.30
CA SER A 65 7.77 -4.73 -2.13
C SER A 65 6.48 -4.39 -1.39
N PHE A 66 6.47 -3.31 -0.61
CA PHE A 66 5.33 -2.78 0.16
C PHE A 66 4.61 -3.76 1.11
N LYS A 67 5.12 -4.99 1.29
CA LYS A 67 4.55 -6.01 2.18
C LYS A 67 4.32 -5.47 3.60
N ARG A 68 5.37 -4.89 4.21
CA ARG A 68 5.28 -4.28 5.55
C ARG A 68 4.17 -3.24 5.63
N HIS A 69 4.11 -2.33 4.64
CA HIS A 69 3.09 -1.28 4.59
C HIS A 69 1.69 -1.88 4.57
N VAL A 70 1.45 -2.81 3.64
CA VAL A 70 0.13 -3.46 3.48
C VAL A 70 -0.26 -4.18 4.76
N THR A 71 0.64 -4.98 5.35
CA THR A 71 0.37 -5.71 6.60
C THR A 71 0.09 -4.80 7.79
N GLU A 72 0.80 -3.68 7.94
CA GLU A 72 0.49 -2.73 9.00
C GLU A 72 -0.87 -2.05 8.79
N ARG A 73 -1.23 -1.73 7.55
CA ARG A 73 -2.50 -1.07 7.20
C ARG A 73 -3.68 -2.02 7.33
N THR A 74 -3.54 -3.26 6.87
CA THR A 74 -4.57 -4.31 7.02
C THR A 74 -4.78 -4.64 8.49
N THR A 75 -3.71 -4.78 9.28
CA THR A 75 -3.81 -5.00 10.74
C THR A 75 -4.57 -3.87 11.44
N LYS A 76 -4.28 -2.60 11.10
CA LYS A 76 -5.01 -1.44 11.63
C LYS A 76 -6.48 -1.45 11.22
N ALA A 77 -6.76 -1.68 9.95
CA ALA A 77 -8.13 -1.76 9.43
C ALA A 77 -8.93 -2.87 10.15
N MET A 78 -8.33 -4.04 10.37
CA MET A 78 -8.95 -5.15 11.08
C MET A 78 -9.23 -4.85 12.54
N LYS A 79 -8.37 -4.08 13.22
CA LYS A 79 -8.67 -3.60 14.59
C LYS A 79 -9.90 -2.70 14.57
N LEU A 80 -9.98 -1.74 13.65
CA LEU A 80 -11.15 -0.86 13.50
C LEU A 80 -12.43 -1.65 13.18
N ALA A 81 -12.34 -2.64 12.29
CA ALA A 81 -13.48 -3.49 11.95
C ALA A 81 -14.01 -4.27 13.17
N ARG A 82 -13.10 -4.81 14.01
CA ARG A 82 -13.48 -5.45 15.28
C ARG A 82 -14.16 -4.48 16.25
N HIS A 83 -13.66 -3.25 16.36
CA HIS A 83 -14.31 -2.22 17.20
C HIS A 83 -15.73 -1.90 16.72
N ILE A 84 -15.92 -1.71 15.41
CA ILE A 84 -17.24 -1.46 14.83
C ILE A 84 -18.18 -2.66 15.03
N LYS A 85 -17.67 -3.88 14.87
CA LYS A 85 -18.44 -5.11 15.16
C LYS A 85 -18.87 -5.19 16.62
N GLY A 86 -18.02 -4.75 17.55
CA GLY A 86 -18.37 -4.63 18.96
C GLY A 86 -19.54 -3.67 19.21
N LEU A 87 -19.57 -2.53 18.49
CA LEU A 87 -20.70 -1.58 18.56
C LEU A 87 -22.00 -2.14 17.98
N ALA A 88 -21.91 -3.05 17.01
CA ALA A 88 -23.08 -3.68 16.40
C ALA A 88 -23.72 -4.76 17.29
N GLY A 89 -22.95 -5.35 18.22
CA GLY A 89 -23.38 -6.48 19.05
C GLY A 89 -24.16 -6.10 20.32
N VAL A 90 -24.45 -4.81 20.54
CA VAL A 90 -25.14 -4.34 21.76
C VAL A 90 -26.65 -4.28 21.55
N LYS A 91 -27.44 -4.51 22.62
CA LYS A 91 -28.92 -4.57 22.59
C LYS A 91 -29.56 -3.34 21.94
N PHE A 92 -28.96 -2.17 22.12
CA PHE A 92 -29.37 -0.90 21.52
C PHE A 92 -28.21 -0.31 20.71
N GLY A 93 -27.85 -1.00 19.63
CA GLY A 93 -26.74 -0.61 18.77
C GLY A 93 -27.07 0.54 17.82
N PRO A 94 -26.04 1.17 17.22
CA PRO A 94 -26.24 2.16 16.17
C PRO A 94 -27.00 1.58 14.97
N PRO A 95 -27.74 2.40 14.20
CA PRO A 95 -28.40 1.94 12.98
C PRO A 95 -27.40 1.30 12.00
N ALA A 96 -27.84 0.26 11.27
CA ALA A 96 -27.02 -0.44 10.29
C ALA A 96 -26.40 0.49 9.22
N ALA A 97 -27.12 1.57 8.85
CA ALA A 97 -26.61 2.58 7.92
C ALA A 97 -25.37 3.31 8.48
N SER A 98 -25.37 3.65 9.76
CA SER A 98 -24.24 4.30 10.44
C SER A 98 -23.04 3.36 10.55
N LEU A 99 -23.27 2.08 10.84
CA LEU A 99 -22.21 1.06 10.88
C LEU A 99 -21.56 0.88 9.50
N ARG A 100 -22.35 0.75 8.43
CA ARG A 100 -21.83 0.70 7.06
C ARG A 100 -21.01 1.93 6.71
N LYS A 101 -21.49 3.12 7.08
CA LYS A 101 -20.75 4.37 6.88
C LYS A 101 -19.41 4.33 7.62
N ALA A 102 -19.40 3.91 8.88
CA ALA A 102 -18.18 3.78 9.67
C ALA A 102 -17.16 2.79 9.06
N VAL A 103 -17.62 1.65 8.53
CA VAL A 103 -16.74 0.69 7.83
C VAL A 103 -16.11 1.34 6.60
N VAL A 104 -16.92 1.95 5.73
CA VAL A 104 -16.42 2.61 4.51
C VAL A 104 -15.48 3.78 4.84
N THR A 105 -15.80 4.59 5.86
CA THR A 105 -14.99 5.78 6.18
C THR A 105 -13.74 5.48 6.98
N CYS A 106 -13.70 4.42 7.79
CA CYS A 106 -12.61 4.15 8.73
C CYS A 106 -11.79 2.91 8.36
N VAL A 107 -12.45 1.80 8.04
CA VAL A 107 -11.78 0.52 7.72
C VAL A 107 -11.21 0.59 6.32
N GLN A 108 -12.04 0.93 5.33
CA GLN A 108 -11.62 1.00 3.94
C GLN A 108 -10.57 2.10 3.71
N SER A 109 -10.73 3.27 4.35
CA SER A 109 -9.72 4.34 4.29
C SER A 109 -8.38 3.93 4.91
N SER A 110 -8.40 3.19 6.03
CA SER A 110 -7.19 2.69 6.68
C SER A 110 -6.48 1.63 5.85
N ALA A 111 -7.23 0.71 5.24
CA ALA A 111 -6.70 -0.36 4.41
C ALA A 111 -6.12 0.16 3.08
N LEU A 112 -6.78 1.14 2.46
CA LEU A 112 -6.38 1.71 1.16
C LEU A 112 -5.34 2.82 1.26
N TYR A 113 -4.97 3.27 2.45
CA TYR A 113 -4.00 4.35 2.61
C TYR A 113 -2.65 4.02 1.95
N GLY A 114 -2.17 4.87 1.05
CA GLY A 114 -0.90 4.69 0.34
C GLY A 114 -0.97 3.63 -0.76
N SER A 115 -2.16 3.15 -1.13
CA SER A 115 -2.34 2.19 -2.22
C SER A 115 -2.00 2.75 -3.58
N GLU A 116 -2.12 4.05 -3.79
CA GLU A 116 -1.66 4.78 -4.96
C GLU A 116 -0.13 4.68 -5.19
N VAL A 117 0.64 4.43 -4.14
CA VAL A 117 2.10 4.35 -4.20
C VAL A 117 2.56 2.99 -4.75
N TRP A 118 1.86 1.91 -4.38
CA TRP A 118 2.26 0.54 -4.73
C TRP A 118 1.38 -0.12 -5.78
N TYR A 119 0.14 0.35 -5.97
CA TYR A 119 -0.78 -0.19 -6.97
C TYR A 119 -0.52 0.42 -8.35
N GLY A 120 0.30 -0.25 -9.15
CA GLY A 120 0.55 0.09 -10.55
C GLY A 120 -0.39 -0.58 -11.57
N GLY A 121 -1.48 -1.21 -11.10
CA GLY A 121 -2.31 -2.11 -11.90
C GLY A 121 -1.90 -3.58 -11.79
N ARG A 122 -2.77 -4.51 -12.24
CA ARG A 122 -2.47 -5.96 -12.21
C ARG A 122 -1.56 -6.42 -13.36
N LEU A 123 -1.50 -5.61 -14.43
CA LEU A 123 -0.72 -5.88 -15.62
C LEU A 123 0.19 -4.68 -15.91
N LYS A 124 1.40 -4.95 -16.39
CA LYS A 124 2.34 -3.95 -16.89
C LYS A 124 2.89 -4.41 -18.24
N PRO A 125 3.34 -3.51 -19.13
CA PRO A 125 4.07 -3.92 -20.32
C PRO A 125 5.33 -4.70 -19.93
N SER A 126 5.63 -5.74 -20.70
CA SER A 126 6.84 -6.54 -20.54
C SER A 126 8.08 -5.66 -20.67
N SER A 127 9.05 -5.87 -19.79
CA SER A 127 10.37 -5.26 -19.90
C SER A 127 11.29 -6.02 -20.85
N ALA A 128 10.84 -7.17 -21.39
CA ALA A 128 11.60 -7.92 -22.38
C ALA A 128 11.71 -7.12 -23.69
N GLY A 129 12.94 -6.92 -24.17
CA GLY A 129 13.17 -6.38 -25.51
C GLY A 129 12.77 -7.39 -26.60
N GLY A 130 12.32 -6.89 -27.75
CA GLY A 130 11.96 -7.72 -28.91
C GLY A 130 10.46 -7.94 -29.10
N TYR A 131 10.07 -9.04 -29.75
CA TYR A 131 8.69 -9.38 -30.15
C TYR A 131 7.65 -9.30 -29.03
N ASN A 132 8.05 -9.44 -27.76
CA ASN A 132 7.16 -9.43 -26.60
C ASN A 132 6.94 -8.04 -25.96
N ARG A 133 7.38 -6.95 -26.59
CA ARG A 133 7.27 -5.59 -26.01
C ARG A 133 5.82 -5.13 -25.78
N ASN A 134 4.89 -5.65 -26.58
CA ASN A 134 3.46 -5.37 -26.45
C ASN A 134 2.74 -6.34 -25.49
N GLN A 135 3.45 -7.33 -24.96
CA GLN A 135 2.87 -8.32 -24.06
C GLN A 135 2.66 -7.71 -22.67
N LEU A 136 1.44 -7.82 -22.14
CA LEU A 136 1.11 -7.43 -20.78
C LEU A 136 1.46 -8.56 -19.82
N VAL A 137 2.35 -8.29 -18.86
CA VAL A 137 2.78 -9.24 -17.83
C VAL A 137 2.22 -8.85 -16.47
N SER A 138 2.01 -9.84 -15.59
CA SER A 138 1.54 -9.60 -14.22
C SER A 138 2.51 -8.72 -13.43
N THR A 139 1.98 -7.78 -12.66
CA THR A 139 2.75 -6.96 -11.71
C THR A 139 3.14 -7.71 -10.44
N ARG A 140 2.68 -8.97 -10.27
CA ARG A 140 2.91 -9.81 -9.07
C ARG A 140 2.41 -9.16 -7.76
N LEU A 141 1.48 -8.22 -7.86
CA LEU A 141 0.84 -7.56 -6.72
C LEU A 141 -0.36 -8.34 -6.18
N GLY A 142 -0.69 -9.51 -6.75
CA GLY A 142 -1.85 -10.34 -6.38
C GLY A 142 -1.98 -10.55 -4.87
N PRO A 143 -0.94 -11.04 -4.18
CA PRO A 143 -1.01 -11.28 -2.74
C PRO A 143 -1.32 -10.01 -1.90
N LEU A 144 -0.79 -8.85 -2.31
CA LEU A 144 -1.04 -7.58 -1.61
C LEU A 144 -2.50 -7.13 -1.80
N ILE A 145 -3.02 -7.27 -3.01
CA ILE A 145 -4.41 -6.95 -3.34
C ILE A 145 -5.36 -7.84 -2.54
N GLU A 146 -5.09 -9.15 -2.49
CA GLU A 146 -5.88 -10.11 -1.73
C GLU A 146 -5.84 -9.84 -0.22
N GLU A 147 -4.70 -9.41 0.31
CA GLU A 147 -4.58 -9.03 1.71
C GLU A 147 -5.43 -7.80 2.05
N VAL A 148 -5.43 -6.78 1.18
CA VAL A 148 -6.26 -5.58 1.35
C VAL A 148 -7.74 -5.91 1.16
N ASP A 149 -8.10 -6.70 0.15
CA ASP A 149 -9.50 -7.09 -0.10
C ASP A 149 -10.07 -7.87 1.08
N ARG A 150 -9.29 -8.79 1.68
CA ARG A 150 -9.72 -9.47 2.92
C ARG A 150 -9.98 -8.52 4.09
N ALA A 151 -9.24 -7.42 4.18
CA ALA A 151 -9.45 -6.44 5.24
C ALA A 151 -10.66 -5.53 4.98
N ILE A 152 -11.08 -5.35 3.72
CA ILE A 152 -12.21 -4.51 3.34
C ILE A 152 -13.53 -5.29 3.34
N MET A 153 -13.50 -6.57 2.98
CA MET A 153 -14.67 -7.47 2.90
C MET A 153 -15.11 -8.02 4.27
N PHE A 154 -14.78 -7.31 5.35
CA PHE A 154 -15.10 -7.69 6.72
C PHE A 154 -16.60 -7.64 7.02
#